data_AF-A0A1G2DKE4-F1
#
_entry.id   AF-A0A1G2DKE4-F1
#
_cell.length_a   1.000
_cell.length_b   1.000
_cell.length_c   1.000
_cell.angle_alpha   90.00
_cell.angle_beta   90.00
_cell.angle_gamma   90.00
#
_symmetry.space_group_name_H-M   'P 1'
#
loop_
_entity.id
_entity.type
_entity.pdbx_description
1 polymer ?
#
loop_
_entity_poly.entity_id
_entity_poly.type
_entity_poly.pdbx_seq_one_letter_code
_entity_poly.pdbx_strand_id
1 'polypeptide(L)'
;MSNGVTVFYKEKAMSNGTQLERLWRLQTKINMLVSDGKRDPMAVADIYQSILDGAAGRSWREEDGVIYFSVESDGTTGEDWITRLESKGFRVGDYAKQVLRSTDFKPTSGVTTETVVLPGSFFGDKDLDTAKIRDEAKKRKLVTPNAELACLIREKFRDDEIEAMGLWYIVAMHEPMSDSDGDPRLLDARRDVGGRWLSASYVRPGRRWHRDGGFAFAVSPQ
;
A
#
# COMPACT_ATOMS: atom_id res chain seq x y z
N MET A 1 -5.09 -15.40 51.49
CA MET A 1 -5.47 -13.99 51.26
C MET A 1 -5.59 -13.81 49.76
N SER A 2 -6.83 -13.78 49.24
CA SER A 2 -7.12 -13.64 47.81
C SER A 2 -7.26 -12.16 47.45
N ASN A 3 -6.43 -11.66 46.54
CA ASN A 3 -6.62 -10.33 45.97
C ASN A 3 -7.56 -10.43 44.77
N GLY A 4 -8.81 -10.01 44.98
CA GLY A 4 -9.77 -9.78 43.92
C GLY A 4 -9.39 -8.53 43.14
N VAL A 5 -9.30 -8.67 41.82
CA VAL A 5 -9.21 -7.54 40.89
C VAL A 5 -10.55 -7.40 40.21
N THR A 6 -11.38 -6.52 40.77
CA THR A 6 -12.63 -6.08 40.15
C THR A 6 -12.29 -4.89 39.24
N VAL A 7 -12.40 -5.07 37.92
CA VAL A 7 -12.33 -3.96 36.97
C VAL A 7 -13.73 -3.75 36.39
N PHE A 8 -14.37 -2.66 36.80
CA PHE A 8 -15.57 -2.13 36.16
C PHE A 8 -15.15 -1.12 35.09
N TYR A 9 -15.54 -1.34 33.84
CA TYR A 9 -15.72 -0.25 32.88
C TYR A 9 -17.11 -0.37 32.26
N LYS A 10 -17.98 0.59 32.62
CA LYS A 10 -19.21 0.89 31.91
C LYS A 10 -18.82 1.66 30.66
N GLU A 11 -19.26 1.21 29.49
CA GLU A 11 -19.22 2.04 28.29
C GLU A 11 -20.57 2.10 27.58
N LYS A 12 -20.86 3.30 27.13
CA LYS A 12 -22.12 3.80 26.56
C LYS A 12 -22.27 3.24 25.14
N ALA A 13 -23.51 2.94 24.77
CA ALA A 13 -23.88 2.38 23.46
C ALA A 13 -23.41 3.26 22.29
N MET A 14 -22.75 2.65 21.29
CA MET A 14 -22.56 3.19 19.94
C MET A 14 -22.79 2.10 18.89
N SER A 15 -23.47 2.46 17.81
CA SER A 15 -24.17 1.60 16.87
C SER A 15 -23.28 0.94 15.80
N ASN A 16 -22.50 -0.07 16.18
CA ASN A 16 -21.80 -1.02 15.29
C ASN A 16 -21.83 -2.48 15.84
N GLY A 17 -22.92 -2.83 16.53
CA GLY A 17 -22.98 -3.86 17.56
C GLY A 17 -22.60 -5.30 17.19
N THR A 18 -22.49 -5.71 15.92
CA THR A 18 -22.29 -7.14 15.60
C THR A 18 -20.84 -7.57 15.41
N GLN A 19 -19.97 -6.74 14.85
CA GLN A 19 -18.55 -7.09 14.64
C GLN A 19 -17.70 -6.83 15.88
N LEU A 20 -17.90 -5.69 16.53
CA LEU A 20 -17.23 -5.35 17.80
C LEU A 20 -17.58 -6.32 18.92
N GLU A 21 -18.83 -6.76 19.03
CA GLU A 21 -19.23 -7.78 20.01
C GLU A 21 -18.59 -9.14 19.73
N ARG A 22 -18.45 -9.52 18.45
CA ARG A 22 -17.77 -10.78 18.07
C ARG A 22 -16.30 -10.74 18.42
N LEU A 23 -15.61 -9.63 18.09
CA LEU A 23 -14.21 -9.41 18.43
C LEU A 23 -14.00 -9.39 19.94
N TRP A 24 -14.86 -8.69 20.68
CA TRP A 24 -14.79 -8.65 22.14
C TRP A 24 -14.98 -10.04 22.75
N ARG A 25 -15.98 -10.83 22.31
CA ARG A 25 -16.18 -12.21 22.79
C ARG A 25 -15.00 -13.13 22.47
N LEU A 26 -14.37 -12.96 21.32
CA LEU A 26 -13.14 -13.67 20.95
C LEU A 26 -11.99 -13.30 21.88
N GLN A 27 -11.75 -12.01 22.09
CA GLN A 27 -10.71 -11.52 23.00
C GLN A 27 -10.91 -12.03 24.43
N THR A 28 -12.14 -12.03 24.95
CA THR A 28 -12.44 -12.53 26.30
C THR A 28 -12.14 -14.02 26.42
N LYS A 29 -12.54 -14.84 25.43
CA LYS A 29 -12.25 -16.29 25.43
C LYS A 29 -10.75 -16.57 25.36
N ILE A 30 -10.01 -15.78 24.58
CA ILE A 30 -8.56 -15.90 24.46
C ILE A 30 -7.87 -15.56 25.78
N ASN A 31 -8.25 -14.46 26.43
CA ASN A 31 -7.72 -14.08 27.75
C ASN A 31 -7.98 -15.17 28.80
N MET A 32 -9.15 -15.81 28.76
CA MET A 32 -9.45 -16.95 29.64
C MET A 32 -8.55 -18.17 29.37
N LEU A 33 -8.21 -18.44 28.11
CA LEU A 33 -7.34 -19.55 27.70
C LEU A 33 -5.86 -19.36 28.08
N VAL A 34 -5.44 -18.12 28.33
CA VAL A 34 -4.10 -17.79 28.83
C VAL A 34 -4.07 -17.79 30.37
N SER A 35 -5.20 -17.45 31.01
CA SER A 35 -5.30 -17.30 32.47
C SER A 35 -5.16 -18.60 33.29
N ASP A 36 -5.34 -19.77 32.67
CA ASP A 36 -5.18 -21.07 33.34
C ASP A 36 -3.71 -21.57 33.38
N GLY A 37 -2.79 -20.80 32.79
CA GLY A 37 -1.34 -21.06 32.79
C GLY A 37 -0.89 -22.20 31.88
N LYS A 38 -1.80 -22.83 31.11
CA LYS A 38 -1.49 -23.99 30.27
C LYS A 38 -1.01 -23.61 28.87
N ARG A 39 -1.08 -22.33 28.51
CA ARG A 39 -0.73 -21.81 27.19
C ARG A 39 0.17 -20.60 27.34
N ASP A 40 1.20 -20.55 26.50
CA ASP A 40 2.11 -19.41 26.42
C ASP A 40 1.35 -18.18 25.91
N PRO A 41 1.31 -17.07 26.70
CA PRO A 41 0.69 -15.82 26.28
C PRO A 41 1.22 -15.30 24.93
N MET A 42 2.50 -15.49 24.64
CA MET A 42 3.13 -15.02 23.40
C MET A 42 2.66 -15.82 22.19
N ALA A 43 2.69 -17.15 22.28
CA ALA A 43 2.17 -18.01 21.21
C ALA A 43 0.68 -17.75 20.91
N VAL A 44 -0.12 -17.41 21.93
CA VAL A 44 -1.53 -17.07 21.76
C VAL A 44 -1.70 -15.69 21.11
N ALA A 45 -0.86 -14.72 21.44
CA ALA A 45 -0.85 -13.41 20.78
C ALA A 45 -0.48 -13.53 19.29
N ASP A 46 0.50 -14.36 18.95
CA ASP A 46 0.91 -14.62 17.57
C ASP A 46 -0.21 -15.27 16.74
N ILE A 47 -0.93 -16.23 17.32
CA ILE A 47 -2.10 -16.85 16.66
C ILE A 47 -3.22 -15.82 16.49
N TYR A 48 -3.44 -14.97 17.48
CA TYR A 48 -4.46 -13.92 17.39
C TYR A 48 -4.10 -12.89 16.30
N GLN A 49 -2.84 -12.49 16.24
CA GLN A 49 -2.35 -11.60 15.20
C GLN A 49 -2.46 -12.27 13.82
N SER A 50 -2.12 -13.56 13.69
CA SER A 50 -2.32 -14.34 12.46
C SER A 50 -3.79 -14.44 12.04
N ILE A 51 -4.71 -14.58 13.00
CA ILE A 51 -6.16 -14.60 12.72
C ILE A 51 -6.64 -13.20 12.33
N LEU A 52 -6.16 -12.13 12.95
CA LEU A 52 -6.47 -10.76 12.55
C LEU A 52 -5.92 -10.43 11.17
N ASP A 53 -4.69 -10.83 10.88
CA ASP A 53 -4.04 -10.68 9.58
C ASP A 53 -4.73 -11.54 8.50
N GLY A 54 -5.33 -12.68 8.88
CA GLY A 54 -6.12 -13.53 7.99
C GLY A 54 -7.61 -13.15 7.88
N ALA A 55 -8.16 -12.46 8.89
CA ALA A 55 -9.56 -12.02 8.94
C ALA A 55 -9.74 -10.59 8.38
N ALA A 56 -8.69 -9.78 8.41
CA ALA A 56 -8.52 -8.73 7.43
C ALA A 56 -8.30 -9.43 6.09
N GLY A 57 -9.36 -9.59 5.29
CA GLY A 57 -9.21 -10.08 3.92
C GLY A 57 -8.06 -9.32 3.24
N ARG A 58 -7.33 -9.99 2.34
CA ARG A 58 -6.17 -9.40 1.64
C ARG A 58 -6.48 -7.94 1.29
N SER A 59 -5.55 -7.04 1.62
CA SER A 59 -5.62 -5.59 1.37
C SER A 59 -5.72 -5.23 -0.13
N TRP A 60 -5.70 -6.26 -0.98
CA TRP A 60 -5.83 -6.27 -2.43
C TRP A 60 -6.57 -7.55 -2.87
N ARG A 61 -7.16 -7.51 -4.07
CA ARG A 61 -7.76 -8.67 -4.75
C ARG A 61 -7.12 -8.88 -6.11
N GLU A 62 -7.17 -10.11 -6.61
CA GLU A 62 -6.71 -10.48 -7.94
C GLU A 62 -7.89 -10.93 -8.80
N GLU A 63 -8.04 -10.35 -9.98
CA GLU A 63 -9.07 -10.71 -10.95
C GLU A 63 -8.44 -10.75 -12.34
N ASP A 64 -8.58 -11.88 -13.04
CA ASP A 64 -7.97 -12.11 -14.36
C ASP A 64 -6.47 -11.78 -14.42
N GLY A 65 -5.77 -12.09 -13.32
CA GLY A 65 -4.34 -11.84 -13.08
C GLY A 65 -3.98 -10.38 -12.77
N VAL A 66 -4.95 -9.47 -12.75
CA VAL A 66 -4.75 -8.05 -12.44
C VAL A 66 -5.04 -7.80 -10.96
N ILE A 67 -4.27 -6.91 -10.34
CA ILE A 67 -4.39 -6.62 -8.91
C ILE A 67 -5.21 -5.35 -8.71
N TYR A 68 -6.12 -5.37 -7.73
CA TYR A 68 -6.97 -4.24 -7.38
C TYR A 68 -6.93 -3.94 -5.88
N PHE A 69 -6.94 -2.65 -5.54
CA PHE A 69 -7.08 -2.17 -4.16
C PHE A 69 -7.52 -0.71 -4.14
N SER A 70 -8.01 -0.25 -2.99
CA SER A 70 -8.33 1.18 -2.78
C SER A 70 -7.34 1.83 -1.81
N VAL A 71 -7.05 3.11 -2.08
CA VAL A 71 -6.31 4.02 -1.20
C VAL A 71 -7.10 5.32 -1.03
N GLU A 72 -6.92 6.00 0.11
CA GLU A 72 -7.56 7.27 0.39
C GLU A 72 -6.50 8.34 0.62
N SER A 73 -6.67 9.50 -0.03
CA SER A 73 -5.79 10.64 0.11
C SER A 73 -6.23 11.53 1.28
N ASP A 74 -5.28 12.12 2.01
CA ASP A 74 -5.58 12.96 3.18
C ASP A 74 -5.00 14.38 3.08
N GLY A 75 -4.42 14.74 1.93
CA GLY A 75 -3.83 16.06 1.70
C GLY A 75 -2.39 16.19 2.19
N THR A 76 -1.72 15.08 2.50
CA THR A 76 -0.29 15.07 2.89
C THR A 76 0.56 15.74 1.79
N THR A 77 1.32 16.78 2.16
CA THR A 77 2.18 17.49 1.21
C THR A 77 3.42 16.68 0.85
N GLY A 78 4.19 17.12 -0.15
CA GLY A 78 5.42 16.44 -0.55
C GLY A 78 6.45 16.29 0.58
N GLU A 79 6.71 17.35 1.34
CA GLU A 79 7.62 17.29 2.51
C GLU A 79 7.05 16.44 3.65
N ASP A 80 5.74 16.53 3.87
CA ASP A 80 5.08 15.72 4.90
C ASP A 80 5.12 14.23 4.53
N TRP A 81 5.01 13.89 3.24
CA TRP A 81 5.16 12.52 2.74
C TRP A 81 6.55 11.96 3.03
N ILE A 82 7.61 12.77 2.81
CA ILE A 82 8.98 12.37 3.13
C ILE A 82 9.09 12.04 4.62
N THR A 83 8.68 12.98 5.48
CA THR A 83 8.75 12.81 6.94
C THR A 83 7.92 11.61 7.42
N ARG A 84 6.70 11.47 6.90
CA ARG A 84 5.74 10.41 7.26
C ARG A 84 6.29 9.04 6.92
N LEU A 85 6.79 8.85 5.70
CA LEU A 85 7.34 7.56 5.28
C LEU A 85 8.61 7.21 6.06
N GLU A 86 9.52 8.16 6.27
CA GLU A 86 10.75 7.93 7.04
C GLU A 86 10.45 7.60 8.51
N SER A 87 9.46 8.26 9.12
CA SER A 87 9.01 7.95 10.49
C SER A 87 8.45 6.53 10.65
N LYS A 88 7.95 5.94 9.56
CA LYS A 88 7.43 4.56 9.49
C LYS A 88 8.50 3.54 9.08
N GLY A 89 9.76 3.97 8.95
CA GLY A 89 10.89 3.11 8.59
C GLY A 89 11.03 2.83 7.10
N PHE A 90 10.28 3.53 6.24
CA PHE A 90 10.54 3.53 4.80
C PHE A 90 11.70 4.45 4.47
N ARG A 91 12.35 4.22 3.34
CA ARG A 91 13.38 5.10 2.79
C ARG A 91 12.80 5.87 1.61
N VAL A 92 13.13 7.15 1.50
CA VAL A 92 12.75 7.97 0.34
C VAL A 92 14.01 8.33 -0.41
N GLY A 93 14.13 7.89 -1.66
CA GLY A 93 15.30 8.14 -2.49
C GLY A 93 15.43 9.63 -2.86
N ASP A 94 16.66 10.10 -3.11
CA ASP A 94 16.91 11.54 -3.32
C ASP A 94 16.12 12.12 -4.50
N TYR A 95 16.04 11.41 -5.62
CA TYR A 95 15.19 11.82 -6.75
C TYR A 95 13.70 11.81 -6.41
N ALA A 96 13.24 10.87 -5.56
CA ALA A 96 11.86 10.88 -5.08
C ALA A 96 11.59 12.12 -4.20
N LYS A 97 12.55 12.48 -3.33
CA LYS A 97 12.46 13.72 -2.54
C LYS A 97 12.39 14.95 -3.44
N GLN A 98 13.18 15.02 -4.50
CA GLN A 98 13.11 16.13 -5.47
C GLN A 98 11.74 16.21 -6.13
N VAL A 99 11.21 15.07 -6.60
CA VAL A 99 9.89 15.00 -7.22
C VAL A 99 8.78 15.43 -6.23
N LEU A 100 8.83 14.95 -4.99
CA LEU A 100 7.86 15.34 -3.95
C LEU A 100 7.91 16.83 -3.62
N ARG A 101 9.10 17.44 -3.69
CA ARG A 101 9.31 18.88 -3.46
C ARG A 101 9.00 19.75 -4.67
N SER A 102 8.72 19.15 -5.83
CA SER A 102 8.36 19.90 -7.04
C SER A 102 7.00 20.59 -6.87
N THR A 103 6.87 21.76 -7.50
CA THR A 103 5.58 22.45 -7.62
C THR A 103 4.53 21.67 -8.43
N ASP A 104 4.98 20.67 -9.19
CA ASP A 104 4.10 19.80 -9.97
C ASP A 104 3.47 18.69 -9.11
N PHE A 105 4.03 18.41 -7.93
CA PHE A 105 3.43 17.48 -6.98
C PHE A 105 2.22 18.14 -6.31
N LYS A 106 1.02 17.70 -6.71
CA LYS A 106 -0.26 18.25 -6.24
C LYS A 106 -1.02 17.18 -5.47
N PRO A 107 -0.93 17.14 -4.12
CA PRO A 107 -1.64 16.14 -3.33
C PRO A 107 -3.15 16.33 -3.44
N THR A 108 -3.87 15.26 -3.13
CA THR A 108 -5.33 15.22 -3.11
C THR A 108 -5.82 15.00 -1.67
N SER A 109 -7.03 15.41 -1.32
CA SER A 109 -7.58 15.22 0.03
C SER A 109 -9.02 14.72 -0.02
N GLY A 110 -9.32 13.67 0.75
CA GLY A 110 -10.62 13.02 0.79
C GLY A 110 -10.97 12.24 -0.49
N VAL A 111 -9.98 11.92 -1.33
CA VAL A 111 -10.22 11.17 -2.58
C VAL A 111 -9.90 9.70 -2.33
N THR A 112 -10.93 8.86 -2.40
CA THR A 112 -10.73 7.41 -2.51
C THR A 112 -10.44 7.04 -3.96
N THR A 113 -9.25 6.48 -4.20
CA THR A 113 -8.81 6.02 -5.52
C THR A 113 -8.85 4.50 -5.57
N GLU A 114 -9.77 3.94 -6.35
CA GLU A 114 -9.70 2.54 -6.75
C GLU A 114 -8.55 2.38 -7.75
N THR A 115 -7.61 1.51 -7.41
CA THR A 115 -6.34 1.33 -8.12
C THR A 115 -6.29 -0.03 -8.77
N VAL A 116 -5.80 -0.06 -10.00
CA VAL A 116 -5.49 -1.27 -10.77
C VAL A 116 -4.00 -1.32 -10.99
N VAL A 117 -3.37 -2.45 -10.67
CA VAL A 117 -1.98 -2.71 -11.02
C VAL A 117 -1.95 -3.77 -12.10
N LEU A 118 -1.39 -3.41 -13.25
CA LEU A 118 -1.09 -4.35 -14.33
C LEU A 118 0.29 -4.97 -14.07
N PRO A 119 0.41 -6.26 -13.75
CA PRO A 119 1.71 -6.92 -13.63
C PRO A 119 2.48 -6.92 -14.94
N GLY A 120 3.80 -6.82 -14.88
CA GLY A 120 4.68 -6.87 -16.04
C GLY A 120 4.65 -8.21 -16.77
N SER A 121 4.24 -9.29 -16.08
CA SER A 121 3.98 -10.60 -16.67
C SER A 121 2.84 -10.61 -17.71
N PHE A 122 1.97 -9.60 -17.75
CA PHE A 122 0.96 -9.43 -18.82
C PHE A 122 1.55 -9.05 -20.16
N PHE A 123 2.74 -8.45 -20.15
CA PHE A 123 3.35 -7.88 -21.34
C PHE A 123 4.42 -8.85 -21.87
N GLY A 124 4.51 -8.97 -23.20
CA GLY A 124 5.69 -9.58 -23.80
C GLY A 124 6.94 -8.77 -23.47
N ASP A 125 8.13 -9.39 -23.49
CA ASP A 125 9.40 -8.70 -23.22
C ASP A 125 9.63 -7.44 -24.06
N LYS A 126 9.12 -7.47 -25.29
CA LYS A 126 9.22 -6.36 -26.25
C LYS A 126 8.21 -5.25 -25.98
N ASP A 127 7.26 -5.47 -25.07
CA ASP A 127 6.13 -4.60 -24.80
C ASP A 127 6.19 -3.89 -23.44
N LEU A 128 7.24 -4.15 -22.64
CA LEU A 128 7.52 -3.47 -21.37
C LEU A 128 8.14 -2.08 -21.57
N ASP A 129 7.58 -1.27 -22.44
CA ASP A 129 7.88 0.14 -22.57
C ASP A 129 6.71 1.00 -22.07
N THR A 130 7.02 2.20 -21.55
CA THR A 130 6.01 3.07 -20.93
C THR A 130 4.86 3.41 -21.87
N ALA A 131 5.11 3.56 -23.17
CA ALA A 131 4.08 3.93 -24.14
C ALA A 131 3.08 2.79 -24.32
N LYS A 132 3.55 1.56 -24.52
CA LYS A 132 2.69 0.38 -24.67
C LYS A 132 1.92 0.03 -23.40
N ILE A 133 2.52 0.22 -22.23
CA ILE A 133 1.82 0.04 -20.94
C ILE A 133 0.66 1.05 -20.83
N ARG A 134 0.89 2.31 -21.20
CA ARG A 134 -0.17 3.34 -21.23
C ARG A 134 -1.22 3.05 -22.31
N ASP A 135 -0.84 2.54 -23.47
CA ASP A 135 -1.79 2.12 -24.52
C ASP A 135 -2.69 0.98 -24.03
N GLU A 136 -2.13 0.01 -23.32
CA GLU A 136 -2.91 -1.07 -22.72
C GLU A 136 -3.86 -0.57 -21.62
N ALA A 137 -3.39 0.33 -20.76
CA ALA A 137 -4.23 0.98 -19.76
C ALA A 137 -5.40 1.75 -20.42
N LYS A 138 -5.13 2.45 -21.52
CA LYS A 138 -6.16 3.17 -22.30
C LYS A 138 -7.19 2.23 -22.91
N LYS A 139 -6.79 1.09 -23.48
CA LYS A 139 -7.74 0.06 -23.98
C LYS A 139 -8.67 -0.45 -22.87
N ARG A 140 -8.13 -0.54 -21.65
CA ARG A 140 -8.87 -0.94 -20.43
C ARG A 140 -9.63 0.22 -19.77
N LYS A 141 -9.62 1.42 -20.37
CA LYS A 141 -10.26 2.64 -19.85
C LYS A 141 -9.78 3.03 -18.46
N LEU A 142 -8.54 2.70 -18.13
CA LEU A 142 -7.87 3.15 -16.92
C LEU A 142 -7.36 4.58 -17.11
N VAL A 143 -7.26 5.32 -16.01
CA VAL A 143 -6.88 6.74 -16.04
C VAL A 143 -5.50 6.94 -15.41
N THR A 144 -4.77 7.93 -15.92
CA THR A 144 -3.52 8.39 -15.32
C THR A 144 -3.79 8.84 -13.89
N PRO A 145 -3.13 8.22 -12.87
CA PRO A 145 -3.34 8.59 -11.48
C PRO A 145 -2.58 9.87 -11.09
N ASN A 146 -2.91 10.41 -9.92
CA ASN A 146 -2.07 11.40 -9.24
C ASN A 146 -0.75 10.75 -8.79
N ALA A 147 0.34 11.53 -8.75
CA ALA A 147 1.65 11.05 -8.30
C ALA A 147 1.68 10.58 -6.84
N GLU A 148 0.84 11.18 -5.99
CA GLU A 148 0.63 10.79 -4.60
C GLU A 148 0.26 9.30 -4.46
N LEU A 149 -0.32 8.68 -5.49
CA LEU A 149 -0.64 7.25 -5.49
C LEU A 149 0.57 6.38 -5.13
N ALA A 150 1.78 6.74 -5.57
CA ALA A 150 2.99 5.98 -5.20
C ALA A 150 3.26 6.02 -3.69
N CYS A 151 3.07 7.17 -3.04
CA CYS A 151 3.24 7.32 -1.60
C CYS A 151 2.20 6.49 -0.84
N LEU A 152 0.93 6.58 -1.28
CA LEU A 152 -0.17 5.82 -0.70
C LEU A 152 0.05 4.30 -0.83
N ILE A 153 0.49 3.83 -1.99
CA ILE A 153 0.86 2.42 -2.22
C ILE A 153 2.00 2.00 -1.29
N ARG A 154 3.06 2.83 -1.21
CA ARG A 154 4.23 2.51 -0.39
C ARG A 154 3.86 2.38 1.09
N GLU A 155 3.01 3.26 1.58
CA GLU A 155 2.52 3.23 2.95
C GLU A 155 1.57 2.07 3.21
N LYS A 156 0.68 1.75 2.25
CA LYS A 156 -0.34 0.72 2.38
C LYS A 156 0.25 -0.69 2.45
N PHE A 157 1.25 -0.98 1.62
CA PHE A 157 1.76 -2.35 1.48
C PHE A 157 3.15 -2.50 2.04
N ARG A 158 3.36 -3.60 2.76
CA ARG A 158 4.69 -4.08 3.15
C ARG A 158 5.36 -4.82 1.99
N ASP A 159 6.67 -4.99 2.06
CA ASP A 159 7.43 -5.64 0.99
C ASP A 159 7.05 -7.10 0.76
N ASP A 160 6.70 -7.83 1.82
CA ASP A 160 6.17 -9.20 1.75
C ASP A 160 4.77 -9.26 1.13
N GLU A 161 3.95 -8.21 1.27
CA GLU A 161 2.68 -8.12 0.54
C GLU A 161 2.91 -7.83 -0.95
N ILE A 162 3.84 -6.94 -1.29
CA ILE A 162 4.23 -6.68 -2.69
C ILE A 162 4.83 -7.96 -3.32
N GLU A 163 5.64 -8.70 -2.56
CA GLU A 163 6.15 -10.01 -2.98
C GLU A 163 5.04 -11.05 -3.15
N ALA A 164 4.05 -11.08 -2.24
CA ALA A 164 2.90 -11.97 -2.35
C ALA A 164 2.00 -11.65 -3.56
N MET A 165 2.05 -10.41 -4.07
CA MET A 165 1.45 -10.03 -5.36
C MET A 165 2.27 -10.52 -6.57
N GLY A 166 3.44 -11.13 -6.36
CA GLY A 166 4.37 -11.53 -7.42
C GLY A 166 5.17 -10.36 -7.99
N LEU A 167 5.29 -9.24 -7.25
CA LEU A 167 5.91 -8.02 -7.73
C LEU A 167 7.18 -7.69 -6.94
N TRP A 168 8.10 -6.99 -7.59
CA TRP A 168 9.32 -6.42 -7.01
C TRP A 168 9.20 -4.90 -6.79
N TYR A 169 8.34 -4.25 -7.55
CA TYR A 169 8.02 -2.83 -7.39
C TYR A 169 6.66 -2.54 -8.00
N ILE A 170 6.03 -1.47 -7.54
CA ILE A 170 4.80 -0.93 -8.10
C ILE A 170 5.05 0.54 -8.44
N VAL A 171 5.04 0.87 -9.73
CA VAL A 171 5.18 2.26 -10.22
C VAL A 171 3.80 2.88 -10.41
N ALA A 172 3.59 4.07 -9.87
CA ALA A 172 2.40 4.86 -10.19
C ALA A 172 2.59 5.52 -11.55
N MET A 173 1.73 5.20 -12.51
CA MET A 173 1.84 5.69 -13.89
C MET A 173 1.31 7.12 -14.06
N HIS A 174 1.61 7.99 -13.10
CA HIS A 174 1.24 9.41 -13.09
C HIS A 174 1.89 10.18 -14.26
N GLU A 175 1.51 11.44 -14.47
CA GLU A 175 2.20 12.28 -15.45
C GLU A 175 3.67 12.47 -15.03
N PRO A 176 4.67 12.20 -15.89
CA PRO A 176 6.06 12.32 -15.50
C PRO A 176 6.40 13.71 -14.96
N MET A 177 7.12 13.75 -13.85
CA MET A 177 7.60 15.00 -13.26
C MET A 177 9.12 15.09 -13.41
N SER A 178 9.62 16.25 -13.79
CA SER A 178 11.06 16.46 -13.93
C SER A 178 11.75 16.52 -12.57
N ASP A 179 12.92 15.90 -12.49
CA ASP A 179 13.87 16.14 -11.41
C ASP A 179 14.62 17.47 -11.62
N SER A 180 15.62 17.76 -10.77
CA SER A 180 16.41 19.00 -10.89
C SER A 180 17.19 19.13 -12.20
N ASP A 181 17.49 18.01 -12.86
CA ASP A 181 18.22 17.96 -14.13
C ASP A 181 17.27 18.02 -15.34
N GLY A 182 15.96 18.15 -15.10
CA GLY A 182 14.93 18.17 -16.13
C GLY A 182 14.47 16.78 -16.58
N ASP A 183 15.00 15.72 -15.97
CA ASP A 183 14.78 14.35 -16.39
C ASP A 183 13.43 13.82 -15.85
N PRO A 184 12.54 13.30 -16.73
CA PRO A 184 11.21 12.83 -16.32
C PRO A 184 11.27 11.58 -15.44
N ARG A 185 10.56 11.64 -14.31
CA ARG A 185 10.49 10.59 -13.29
C ARG A 185 9.06 10.13 -13.03
N LEU A 186 8.92 8.85 -12.70
CA LEU A 186 7.74 8.27 -12.07
C LEU A 186 8.09 7.75 -10.68
N LEU A 187 7.21 7.97 -9.71
CA LEU A 187 7.37 7.46 -8.36
C LEU A 187 6.96 5.98 -8.28
N ASP A 188 7.74 5.20 -7.53
CA ASP A 188 7.50 3.77 -7.35
C ASP A 188 7.76 3.29 -5.92
N ALA A 189 6.95 2.34 -5.48
CA ALA A 189 7.15 1.58 -4.26
C ALA A 189 7.97 0.34 -4.58
N ARG A 190 9.19 0.25 -4.07
CA ARG A 190 10.14 -0.82 -4.40
C ARG A 190 10.59 -1.58 -3.16
N ARG A 191 10.62 -2.91 -3.27
CA ARG A 191 11.38 -3.76 -2.36
C ARG A 191 12.82 -3.86 -2.88
N ASP A 192 13.80 -3.66 -2.02
CA ASP A 192 15.20 -3.88 -2.35
C ASP A 192 15.90 -4.48 -1.13
N VAL A 193 16.99 -5.21 -1.34
CA VAL A 193 17.83 -5.75 -0.26
C VAL A 193 18.33 -4.62 0.64
N GLY A 194 18.51 -3.43 0.07
CA GLY A 194 18.85 -2.21 0.80
C GLY A 194 17.73 -1.61 1.64
N GLY A 195 16.47 -2.03 1.52
CA GLY A 195 15.35 -1.53 2.34
C GLY A 195 14.05 -1.31 1.56
N ARG A 196 13.05 -0.74 2.24
CA ARG A 196 11.71 -0.45 1.69
C ARG A 196 11.69 0.96 1.11
N TRP A 197 11.73 1.11 -0.22
CA TRP A 197 11.94 2.42 -0.84
C TRP A 197 10.66 3.00 -1.45
N LEU A 198 10.46 4.30 -1.28
CA LEU A 198 9.84 5.16 -2.29
C LEU A 198 10.96 5.68 -3.19
N SER A 199 10.92 5.32 -4.47
CA SER A 199 11.93 5.66 -5.47
C SER A 199 11.34 6.50 -6.59
N ALA A 200 12.22 7.03 -7.45
CA ALA A 200 11.86 7.76 -8.66
C ALA A 200 12.56 7.14 -9.87
N SER A 201 11.80 6.42 -10.67
CA SER A 201 12.26 5.74 -11.87
C SER A 201 12.33 6.70 -13.06
N TYR A 202 13.49 6.70 -13.74
CA TYR A 202 13.68 7.48 -14.97
C TYR A 202 12.86 6.92 -16.13
N VAL A 203 12.14 7.81 -16.82
CA VAL A 203 11.32 7.47 -17.98
C VAL A 203 11.91 8.05 -19.26
N ARG A 204 12.58 7.23 -20.06
CA ARG A 204 13.09 7.63 -21.38
C ARG A 204 12.55 6.70 -22.47
N PRO A 205 12.25 7.22 -23.68
CA PRO A 205 11.94 6.39 -24.83
C PRO A 205 12.99 5.27 -25.03
N GLY A 206 12.53 4.04 -25.18
CA GLY A 206 13.37 2.85 -25.38
C GLY A 206 13.91 2.21 -24.10
N ARG A 207 13.77 2.84 -22.92
CA ARG A 207 14.08 2.18 -21.64
C ARG A 207 12.95 1.21 -21.30
N ARG A 208 13.31 -0.05 -21.06
CA ARG A 208 12.35 -1.11 -20.73
C ARG A 208 12.23 -1.30 -19.23
N TRP A 209 11.03 -1.67 -18.80
CA TRP A 209 10.73 -2.12 -17.46
C TRP A 209 11.03 -3.62 -17.32
N HIS A 210 11.12 -4.09 -16.08
CA HIS A 210 11.26 -5.51 -15.78
C HIS A 210 9.89 -6.18 -15.63
N ARG A 211 9.80 -7.46 -16.02
CA ARG A 211 8.57 -8.27 -15.91
C ARG A 211 8.03 -8.38 -14.49
N ASP A 212 8.91 -8.27 -13.50
CA ASP A 212 8.55 -8.36 -12.09
C ASP A 212 8.01 -7.03 -11.53
N GLY A 213 7.78 -6.03 -12.37
CA GLY A 213 7.16 -4.76 -11.98
C GLY A 213 5.64 -4.77 -12.09
N GLY A 214 4.98 -3.93 -11.31
CA GLY A 214 3.55 -3.62 -11.44
C GLY A 214 3.34 -2.17 -11.85
N PHE A 215 2.39 -1.93 -12.75
CA PHE A 215 2.07 -0.60 -13.28
C PHE A 215 0.69 -0.15 -12.78
N ALA A 216 0.69 0.79 -11.83
CA ALA A 216 -0.52 1.25 -11.16
C ALA A 216 -1.21 2.40 -11.92
N PHE A 217 -2.51 2.25 -12.11
CA PHE A 217 -3.43 3.23 -12.69
C PHE A 217 -4.66 3.37 -11.80
N ALA A 218 -5.38 4.48 -11.94
CA ALA A 218 -6.68 4.64 -11.30
C ALA A 218 -7.80 4.06 -12.20
N VAL A 219 -8.86 3.55 -11.57
CA VAL A 219 -10.12 3.23 -12.25
C VAL A 219 -10.86 4.54 -12.51
N SER A 220 -11.44 4.70 -13.70
CA SER A 220 -12.33 5.83 -13.97
C SER A 220 -13.51 5.81 -12.99
N PRO A 221 -13.87 6.95 -12.36
CA PRO A 221 -15.18 7.07 -11.72
C PRO A 221 -16.24 6.72 -12.77
N GLN A 222 -17.20 5.87 -12.41
CA GLN A 222 -18.37 5.58 -13.24
C GLN A 222 -19.35 6.75 -13.19
#